data_AF-A0A7R9WJM1-F1
#
_entry.id   AF-A0A7R9WJM1-F1
#
_cell.length_a   1.000
_cell.length_b   1.000
_cell.length_c   1.000
_cell.angle_alpha   90.00
_cell.angle_beta   90.00
_cell.angle_gamma   90.00
#
_symmetry.space_group_name_H-M   'P 1'
#
loop_
_entity.id
_entity.type
_entity.pdbx_description
1 polymer ?
#
loop_
_entity_poly.entity_id
_entity_poly.type
_entity_poly.pdbx_seq_one_letter_code
_entity_poly.pdbx_strand_id
1 'polypeptide(L)'
;EPAADKKRRMMMFYKKKQQAKRRSSRVVRPRPLSDRTPLTEIAALDPATAELNGTVISLVPFGAYVDVGTECDGLLHVGQITREFFVEHPREVLSPGDELTGLRVVRCSPELKKLQLTMLPDGADSAGDDEDDESDEESILLDELSVDDELWGEIVRVTAYGSYVELGAEVDGFLHFMDHPEFVDRQGAPPSDYMK
;
A
#
# COMPACT_ATOMS: atom_id res chain seq x y z
N GLU A 1 31.55 30.71 16.63
CA GLU A 1 32.19 30.00 15.49
C GLU A 1 31.33 30.12 14.22
N PRO A 2 31.92 30.48 13.08
CA PRO A 2 31.18 30.70 11.81
C PRO A 2 30.55 29.42 11.23
N ALA A 3 30.99 28.23 11.67
CA ALA A 3 30.45 26.94 11.22
C ALA A 3 29.02 26.66 11.74
N ALA A 4 28.71 27.07 12.98
CA ALA A 4 27.40 26.82 13.60
C ALA A 4 26.28 27.67 12.94
N ASP A 5 26.58 28.91 12.56
CA ASP A 5 25.62 29.81 11.92
C ASP A 5 25.25 29.32 10.50
N LYS A 6 26.24 28.80 9.75
CA LYS A 6 26.04 28.20 8.42
C LYS A 6 25.13 26.96 8.49
N LYS A 7 25.35 26.07 9.46
CA LYS A 7 24.51 24.87 9.69
C LYS A 7 23.06 25.26 10.00
N ARG A 8 22.84 26.31 10.81
CA ARG A 8 21.49 26.79 11.17
C ARG A 8 20.74 27.35 9.97
N ARG A 9 21.40 28.14 9.11
CA ARG A 9 20.82 28.67 7.86
C ARG A 9 20.49 27.55 6.86
N MET A 10 21.35 26.54 6.76
CA MET A 10 21.14 25.40 5.87
C MET A 10 19.96 24.52 6.34
N MET A 11 19.84 24.27 7.65
CA MET A 11 18.69 23.60 8.27
C MET A 11 17.38 24.35 8.02
N MET A 12 17.37 25.67 8.21
CA MET A 12 16.18 26.50 7.97
C MET A 12 15.76 26.47 6.49
N PHE A 13 16.72 26.53 5.56
CA PHE A 13 16.43 26.44 4.13
C PHE A 13 15.84 25.07 3.75
N TYR A 14 16.40 23.98 4.27
CA TYR A 14 15.88 22.63 4.04
C TYR A 14 14.47 22.46 4.60
N LYS A 15 14.23 22.90 5.84
CA LYS A 15 12.90 22.86 6.47
C LYS A 15 11.87 23.67 5.68
N LYS A 16 12.26 24.84 5.17
CA LYS A 16 11.40 25.69 4.32
C LYS A 16 11.10 25.04 2.97
N LYS A 17 12.08 24.38 2.34
CA LYS A 17 11.89 23.61 1.10
C LYS A 17 10.94 22.42 1.30
N GLN A 18 11.10 21.69 2.41
CA GLN A 18 10.20 20.59 2.78
C GLN A 18 8.78 21.09 3.08
N GLN A 19 8.65 22.22 3.78
CA GLN A 19 7.35 22.83 4.06
C GLN A 19 6.66 23.33 2.78
N ALA A 20 7.40 23.91 1.83
CA ALA A 20 6.86 24.32 0.55
C ALA A 20 6.33 23.12 -0.26
N LYS A 21 7.09 22.00 -0.30
CA LYS A 21 6.68 20.75 -0.96
C LYS A 21 5.40 20.15 -0.35
N ARG A 22 5.27 20.19 0.98
CA ARG A 22 4.05 19.74 1.69
C ARG A 22 2.83 20.63 1.45
N ARG A 23 3.05 21.94 1.27
CA ARG A 23 1.96 22.89 0.95
C ARG A 23 1.49 22.75 -0.48
N SER A 24 2.39 22.49 -1.42
CA SER A 24 2.04 22.26 -2.82
C SER A 24 1.38 20.91 -3.08
N SER A 25 1.62 19.91 -2.24
CA SER A 25 0.95 18.60 -2.31
C SER A 25 -0.40 18.55 -1.61
N ARG A 26 -0.85 19.65 -0.99
CA ARG A 26 -2.15 19.69 -0.31
C ARG A 26 -3.22 20.03 -1.34
N VAL A 27 -3.90 19.00 -1.81
CA VAL A 27 -5.06 19.13 -2.69
C VAL A 27 -6.13 19.91 -1.96
N VAL A 28 -6.65 20.95 -2.63
CA VAL A 28 -7.79 21.71 -2.13
C VAL A 28 -9.04 20.88 -2.39
N ARG A 29 -9.82 20.61 -1.34
CA ARG A 29 -11.06 19.84 -1.46
C ARG A 29 -12.02 20.60 -2.40
N PRO A 30 -12.57 19.94 -3.44
CA PRO A 30 -13.39 20.62 -4.44
C PRO A 30 -14.75 21.07 -3.89
N ARG A 31 -15.29 20.40 -2.85
CA ARG A 31 -16.61 20.69 -2.29
C ARG A 31 -16.55 21.23 -0.84
N PRO A 32 -17.27 22.33 -0.54
CA PRO A 32 -17.40 22.87 0.82
C PRO A 32 -18.16 21.89 1.72
N LEU A 33 -17.95 21.98 3.04
CA LEU A 33 -18.49 21.03 4.02
C LEU A 33 -20.03 20.99 4.05
N SER A 34 -20.68 22.07 3.59
CA SER A 34 -22.14 22.27 3.62
C SER A 34 -22.91 21.51 2.54
N ASP A 35 -22.29 21.17 1.41
CA ASP A 35 -22.94 20.49 0.27
C ASP A 35 -22.67 18.98 0.25
N ARG A 36 -22.19 18.43 1.37
CA ARG A 36 -21.80 17.03 1.47
C ARG A 36 -22.99 16.17 1.81
N THR A 37 -23.18 15.11 1.03
CA THR A 37 -24.23 14.13 1.25
C THR A 37 -24.02 13.41 2.59
N PRO A 38 -25.05 13.30 3.45
CA PRO A 38 -24.90 12.60 4.72
C PRO A 38 -24.66 11.09 4.48
N LEU A 39 -23.86 10.47 5.35
CA LEU A 39 -23.55 9.03 5.30
C LEU A 39 -24.81 8.17 5.31
N THR A 40 -25.88 8.65 5.95
CA THR A 40 -27.16 7.96 6.05
C THR A 40 -27.84 7.79 4.68
N GLU A 41 -27.65 8.74 3.76
CA GLU A 41 -28.19 8.63 2.41
C GLU A 41 -27.36 7.67 1.55
N ILE A 42 -26.03 7.70 1.70
CA ILE A 42 -25.12 6.78 0.99
C ILE A 42 -25.31 5.34 1.47
N ALA A 43 -25.54 5.13 2.77
CA ALA A 43 -25.82 3.81 3.34
C ALA A 43 -27.21 3.26 2.93
N ALA A 44 -28.14 4.14 2.54
CA ALA A 44 -29.45 3.75 2.04
C ALA A 44 -29.45 3.43 0.54
N LEU A 45 -28.43 3.90 -0.19
CA LEU A 45 -28.12 3.44 -1.54
C LEU A 45 -27.40 2.10 -1.44
N ASP A 46 -27.76 1.13 -2.29
CA ASP A 46 -27.02 -0.13 -2.37
C ASP A 46 -25.54 0.18 -2.66
N PRO A 47 -24.63 -0.14 -1.72
CA PRO A 47 -23.24 0.31 -1.79
C PRO A 47 -22.49 -0.33 -2.98
N ALA A 48 -22.92 -1.52 -3.39
CA ALA A 48 -22.34 -2.28 -4.51
C ALA A 48 -22.73 -1.74 -5.90
N THR A 49 -23.90 -1.12 -6.04
CA THR A 49 -24.47 -0.78 -7.37
C THR A 49 -24.25 0.69 -7.76
N ALA A 50 -23.93 1.55 -6.79
CA ALA A 50 -23.77 2.98 -7.03
C ALA A 50 -22.34 3.32 -7.47
N GLU A 51 -22.17 3.68 -8.74
CA GLU A 51 -20.93 4.23 -9.25
C GLU A 51 -20.80 5.71 -8.86
N LEU A 52 -19.77 6.00 -8.07
CA LEU A 52 -19.43 7.32 -7.56
C LEU A 52 -18.20 7.87 -8.28
N ASN A 53 -18.18 9.19 -8.42
CA ASN A 53 -17.00 9.92 -8.84
C ASN A 53 -16.35 10.55 -7.61
N GLY A 54 -15.02 10.48 -7.52
CA GLY A 54 -14.29 11.02 -6.39
C GLY A 54 -12.94 11.60 -6.76
N THR A 55 -12.43 12.51 -5.93
CA THR A 55 -11.14 13.17 -6.15
C THR A 55 -10.12 12.71 -5.11
N VAL A 56 -8.93 12.28 -5.54
CA VAL A 56 -7.87 11.86 -4.62
C VAL A 56 -7.37 13.07 -3.81
N ILE A 57 -7.53 13.03 -2.48
CA ILE A 57 -7.06 14.10 -1.58
C ILE A 57 -5.60 13.86 -1.18
N SER A 58 -5.29 12.61 -0.81
CA SER A 58 -3.99 12.24 -0.25
C SER A 58 -3.70 10.77 -0.52
N LEU A 59 -2.42 10.46 -0.68
CA LEU A 59 -1.92 9.10 -0.85
C LEU A 59 -1.22 8.64 0.43
N VAL A 60 -1.45 7.41 0.82
CA VAL A 60 -0.76 6.70 1.91
C VAL A 60 -0.08 5.45 1.34
N PRO A 61 0.89 4.82 2.02
CA PRO A 61 1.60 3.67 1.46
C PRO A 61 0.68 2.50 1.08
N PHE A 62 -0.38 2.26 1.86
CA PHE A 62 -1.34 1.18 1.67
C PHE A 62 -2.58 1.57 0.85
N GLY A 63 -2.69 2.81 0.35
CA GLY A 63 -3.91 3.25 -0.33
C GLY A 63 -4.01 4.73 -0.66
N ALA A 64 -5.22 5.17 -1.00
CA ALA A 64 -5.55 6.54 -1.36
C ALA A 64 -6.82 7.01 -0.64
N TYR A 65 -6.80 8.22 -0.11
CA TYR A 65 -7.99 8.91 0.39
C TYR A 65 -8.66 9.67 -0.74
N VAL A 66 -9.93 9.38 -0.96
CA VAL A 66 -10.73 9.91 -2.06
C VAL A 66 -11.95 10.64 -1.51
N ASP A 67 -12.13 11.89 -1.93
CA ASP A 67 -13.34 12.68 -1.66
C ASP A 67 -14.42 12.29 -2.66
N VAL A 68 -15.38 11.47 -2.24
CA VAL A 68 -16.56 11.11 -3.04
C VAL A 68 -17.71 12.12 -2.89
N GLY A 69 -17.47 13.25 -2.21
CA GLY A 69 -18.48 14.28 -1.99
C GLY A 69 -19.42 14.01 -0.82
N THR A 70 -19.08 13.06 0.04
CA THR A 70 -19.80 12.75 1.28
C THR A 70 -19.19 13.51 2.45
N GLU A 71 -19.83 13.42 3.61
CA GLU A 71 -19.30 13.98 4.85
C GLU A 71 -17.96 13.35 5.30
N CYS A 72 -17.55 12.22 4.71
CA CYS A 72 -16.34 11.49 5.07
C CYS A 72 -15.48 11.15 3.86
N ASP A 73 -14.18 10.97 4.09
CA ASP A 73 -13.26 10.60 3.03
C ASP A 73 -13.28 9.07 2.88
N GLY A 74 -13.37 8.58 1.64
CA GLY A 74 -13.28 7.15 1.36
C GLY A 74 -11.82 6.69 1.29
N LEU A 75 -11.55 5.49 1.76
CA LEU A 75 -10.26 4.82 1.62
C LEU A 75 -10.33 3.82 0.46
N LEU A 76 -9.46 3.99 -0.51
CA LEU A 76 -9.22 3.05 -1.61
C LEU A 76 -7.92 2.30 -1.31
N HIS A 77 -7.99 1.00 -1.08
CA HIS A 77 -6.81 0.16 -0.85
C HIS A 77 -6.05 -0.09 -2.15
N VAL A 78 -4.72 -0.26 -2.10
CA VAL A 78 -3.90 -0.52 -3.30
C VAL A 78 -4.37 -1.74 -4.09
N GLY A 79 -4.76 -2.81 -3.39
CA GLY A 79 -5.29 -4.05 -4.02
C GLY A 79 -6.70 -3.90 -4.61
N GLN A 80 -7.40 -2.81 -4.29
CA GLN A 80 -8.74 -2.51 -4.79
C GLN A 80 -8.71 -1.55 -6.00
N ILE A 81 -7.51 -1.14 -6.46
CA ILE A 81 -7.31 -0.34 -7.66
C ILE A 81 -7.33 -1.24 -8.90
N THR A 82 -6.61 -2.36 -8.85
CA THR A 82 -6.48 -3.30 -9.97
C THR A 82 -6.07 -4.68 -9.46
N ARG A 83 -6.59 -5.73 -10.11
CA ARG A 83 -6.17 -7.13 -9.87
C ARG A 83 -5.12 -7.62 -10.85
N GLU A 84 -4.85 -6.85 -11.90
CA GLU A 84 -4.07 -7.32 -13.05
C GLU A 84 -2.57 -7.03 -12.89
N PHE A 85 -2.21 -6.11 -12.00
CA PHE A 85 -0.82 -5.77 -11.72
C PHE A 85 -0.65 -5.41 -10.23
N PHE A 86 0.43 -5.92 -9.64
CA PHE A 86 0.82 -5.57 -8.28
C PHE A 86 1.33 -4.13 -8.25
N VAL A 87 0.80 -3.33 -7.32
CA VAL A 87 1.16 -1.92 -7.15
C VAL A 87 1.97 -1.80 -5.87
N GLU A 88 3.30 -1.68 -5.99
CA GLU A 88 4.20 -1.51 -4.85
C GLU A 88 4.01 -0.13 -4.19
N HIS A 89 3.74 0.90 -5.02
CA HIS A 89 3.49 2.26 -4.54
C HIS A 89 2.26 2.88 -5.22
N PRO A 90 1.23 3.29 -4.46
CA PRO A 90 0.02 3.90 -5.03
C PRO A 90 0.29 5.19 -5.82
N ARG A 91 1.45 5.82 -5.59
CA ARG A 91 1.91 7.00 -6.33
C ARG A 91 2.20 6.75 -7.80
N GLU A 92 2.38 5.50 -8.20
CA GLU A 92 2.66 5.14 -9.59
C GLU A 92 1.39 5.08 -10.42
N VAL A 93 0.26 4.81 -9.76
CA VAL A 93 -1.05 4.64 -10.41
C VAL A 93 -1.96 5.84 -10.17
N LEU A 94 -1.85 6.49 -9.00
CA LEU A 94 -2.71 7.60 -8.58
C LEU A 94 -1.89 8.82 -8.21
N SER A 95 -2.35 10.00 -8.64
CA SER A 95 -1.81 11.29 -8.21
C SER A 95 -2.79 12.04 -7.30
N PRO A 96 -2.28 12.82 -6.33
CA PRO A 96 -3.13 13.66 -5.50
C PRO A 96 -3.77 14.76 -6.38
N GLY A 97 -5.09 14.78 -6.43
CA GLY A 97 -5.90 15.67 -7.27
C GLY A 97 -6.57 14.98 -8.46
N ASP A 98 -6.27 13.70 -8.70
CA ASP A 98 -6.90 12.95 -9.79
C ASP A 98 -8.38 12.70 -9.53
N GLU A 99 -9.18 12.85 -10.58
CA GLU A 99 -10.60 12.48 -10.58
C GLU A 99 -10.75 11.02 -11.00
N LEU A 100 -11.24 10.20 -10.08
CA LEU A 100 -11.53 8.80 -10.28
C LEU A 100 -13.03 8.63 -10.54
N THR A 101 -13.36 7.91 -11.61
CA THR A 101 -14.72 7.57 -12.00
C THR A 101 -14.99 6.10 -11.76
N GLY A 102 -16.22 5.74 -11.40
CA GLY A 102 -16.62 4.33 -11.22
C GLY A 102 -16.18 3.73 -9.89
N LEU A 103 -16.03 4.56 -8.85
CA LEU A 103 -15.77 4.07 -7.49
C LEU A 103 -17.05 3.47 -6.92
N ARG A 104 -16.93 2.32 -6.27
CA ARG A 104 -18.04 1.65 -5.59
C ARG A 104 -17.76 1.59 -4.10
N VAL A 105 -18.82 1.53 -3.30
CA VAL A 105 -18.70 1.41 -1.85
C VAL A 105 -18.72 -0.08 -1.51
N VAL A 106 -17.64 -0.58 -0.92
CA VAL A 106 -17.60 -1.96 -0.39
C VAL A 106 -18.27 -1.99 0.98
N ARG A 107 -17.88 -1.03 1.83
CA ARG A 107 -18.30 -0.98 3.22
C ARG A 107 -18.49 0.46 3.69
N CYS A 108 -19.53 0.67 4.47
CA CYS A 108 -19.82 1.96 5.09
C CYS A 108 -20.06 1.77 6.58
N SER A 109 -19.23 2.40 7.41
CA SER A 109 -19.38 2.42 8.87
C SER A 109 -19.71 3.84 9.32
N PRO A 110 -21.00 4.18 9.52
CA PRO A 110 -21.42 5.53 9.88
C PRO A 110 -20.91 5.95 11.27
N GLU A 111 -20.69 5.00 12.18
CA GLU A 111 -20.18 5.26 13.54
C GLU A 111 -18.73 5.73 13.52
N LEU A 112 -17.90 5.06 12.71
CA LEU A 112 -16.47 5.34 12.59
C LEU A 112 -16.15 6.42 11.55
N LYS A 113 -17.16 6.90 10.81
CA LYS A 113 -16.97 7.87 9.72
C LYS A 113 -15.98 7.35 8.68
N LYS A 114 -16.00 6.04 8.44
CA LYS A 114 -15.12 5.33 7.50
C LYS A 114 -15.95 4.81 6.32
N LEU A 115 -15.44 5.04 5.12
CA LEU A 115 -15.98 4.54 3.86
C LEU A 115 -14.86 3.76 3.16
N GLN A 116 -15.13 2.52 2.77
CA GLN A 116 -14.20 1.70 1.99
C GLN A 116 -14.67 1.66 0.55
N LEU A 117 -13.76 1.98 -0.37
CA LEU A 117 -14.04 2.11 -1.79
C LEU A 117 -13.26 1.07 -2.60
N THR A 118 -13.83 0.67 -3.74
CA THR A 118 -13.17 -0.19 -4.74
C THR A 118 -13.39 0.34 -6.15
N MET A 119 -12.45 0.04 -7.06
CA MET A 119 -12.58 0.28 -8.50
C MET A 119 -12.86 -1.02 -9.29
N LEU A 120 -13.03 -2.15 -8.59
CA LEU A 120 -13.21 -3.46 -9.20
C LEU A 120 -14.70 -3.75 -9.50
N PRO A 121 -15.01 -4.47 -10.60
CA PRO A 121 -16.39 -4.83 -10.97
C PRO A 121 -16.98 -5.94 -10.08
N ASP A 122 -18.32 -6.01 -10.04
CA ASP A 122 -19.10 -6.99 -9.27
C ASP A 122 -18.70 -8.44 -9.57
N GLY A 123 -18.56 -9.25 -8.50
CA GLY A 123 -17.92 -10.57 -8.53
C GLY A 123 -16.62 -10.62 -7.72
N ALA A 124 -16.25 -9.51 -7.09
CA ALA A 124 -15.13 -9.38 -6.17
C ALA A 124 -15.49 -9.65 -4.70
N ASP A 125 -16.76 -9.94 -4.40
CA ASP A 125 -17.34 -10.05 -3.05
C ASP A 125 -16.96 -11.34 -2.30
N SER A 126 -15.72 -11.80 -2.38
CA SER A 126 -15.23 -12.92 -1.57
C SER A 126 -13.78 -12.81 -1.11
N ALA A 127 -13.22 -11.60 -1.03
CA ALA A 127 -11.87 -11.45 -0.47
C ALA A 127 -11.76 -10.19 0.40
N GLY A 128 -11.82 -10.42 1.72
CA GLY A 128 -11.04 -9.73 2.75
C GLY A 128 -11.41 -8.27 3.04
N ASP A 129 -12.07 -8.02 4.16
CA ASP A 129 -11.59 -7.08 5.19
C ASP A 129 -12.71 -6.83 6.20
N ASP A 130 -12.78 -7.72 7.18
CA ASP A 130 -13.28 -7.41 8.52
C ASP A 130 -12.64 -8.34 9.56
N GLU A 131 -11.40 -8.78 9.27
CA GLU A 131 -10.52 -9.46 10.20
C GLU A 131 -9.30 -8.55 10.34
N ASP A 132 -9.16 -8.03 11.55
CA ASP A 132 -7.96 -7.37 12.04
C ASP A 132 -6.73 -8.19 11.60
N ASP A 133 -5.77 -7.61 10.88
CA ASP A 133 -4.36 -8.03 10.91
C ASP A 133 -4.11 -9.57 10.91
N GLU A 134 -4.86 -10.35 10.11
CA GLU A 134 -4.79 -11.83 10.08
C GLU A 134 -3.92 -12.32 8.90
N SER A 135 -2.86 -11.59 8.54
CA SER A 135 -1.78 -12.17 7.72
C SER A 135 -0.83 -13.07 8.55
N ASP A 136 -1.07 -13.21 9.85
CA ASP A 136 -0.27 -14.02 10.77
C ASP A 136 -0.86 -15.44 11.01
N GLU A 137 -2.01 -15.80 10.44
CA GLU A 137 -2.74 -17.03 10.84
C GLU A 137 -2.26 -18.34 10.22
N GLU A 138 -1.38 -18.29 9.23
CA GLU A 138 -0.71 -19.48 8.69
C GLU A 138 0.81 -19.35 8.66
N SER A 139 1.36 -18.36 9.38
CA SER A 139 2.80 -18.26 9.53
C SER A 139 3.27 -19.32 10.55
N ILE A 140 4.15 -20.21 10.12
CA ILE A 140 4.76 -21.17 11.06
C ILE A 140 5.58 -20.37 12.08
N LEU A 141 5.24 -20.48 13.37
CA LEU A 141 6.00 -19.84 14.44
C LEU A 141 7.45 -20.36 14.43
N LEU A 142 8.43 -19.48 14.68
CA LEU A 142 9.85 -19.85 14.72
C LEU A 142 10.17 -21.02 15.68
N ASP A 143 9.35 -21.20 16.73
CA ASP A 143 9.48 -22.29 17.69
C ASP A 143 9.05 -23.66 17.15
N GLU A 144 8.30 -23.71 16.05
CA GLU A 144 7.84 -24.96 15.39
C GLU A 144 8.80 -25.44 14.29
N LEU A 145 9.71 -24.58 13.86
CA LEU A 145 10.75 -24.87 12.87
C LEU A 145 11.96 -25.53 13.55
N SER A 146 12.29 -26.75 13.13
CA SER A 146 13.50 -27.44 13.56
C SER A 146 14.63 -27.25 12.56
N VAL A 147 15.88 -27.24 13.06
CA VAL A 147 17.06 -27.29 12.20
C VAL A 147 17.00 -28.62 11.43
N ASP A 148 17.02 -28.56 10.10
CA ASP A 148 16.83 -29.64 9.10
C ASP A 148 15.41 -29.78 8.49
N ASP A 149 14.44 -28.91 8.80
CA ASP A 149 13.14 -28.93 8.11
C ASP A 149 13.24 -28.52 6.63
N GLU A 150 12.54 -29.28 5.77
CA GLU A 150 12.41 -28.97 4.35
C GLU A 150 11.32 -27.91 4.15
N LEU A 151 11.75 -26.68 3.89
CA LEU A 151 10.86 -25.55 3.65
C LEU A 151 10.74 -25.27 2.15
N TRP A 152 9.52 -25.00 1.71
CA TRP A 152 9.23 -24.54 0.36
C TRP A 152 8.88 -23.07 0.42
N GLY A 153 9.33 -22.29 -0.55
CA GLY A 153 9.07 -20.86 -0.58
C GLY A 153 9.44 -20.22 -1.90
N GLU A 154 8.92 -19.01 -2.12
CA GLU A 154 9.16 -18.23 -3.33
C GLU A 154 10.25 -17.18 -3.11
N ILE A 155 11.12 -16.96 -4.10
CA ILE A 155 12.15 -15.94 -4.01
C ILE A 155 11.53 -14.56 -4.27
N VAL A 156 11.28 -13.81 -3.20
CA VAL A 156 10.72 -12.44 -3.29
C VAL A 156 11.77 -11.44 -3.78
N ARG A 157 13.04 -11.64 -3.39
CA ARG A 157 14.08 -10.65 -3.67
C ARG A 157 15.47 -11.25 -3.78
N VAL A 158 16.18 -10.87 -4.84
CA VAL A 158 17.60 -11.21 -5.03
C VAL A 158 18.49 -10.00 -4.76
N THR A 159 19.54 -10.21 -3.98
CA THR A 159 20.59 -9.23 -3.69
C THR A 159 21.95 -9.74 -4.16
N ALA A 160 22.98 -8.89 -4.09
CA ALA A 160 24.35 -9.28 -4.42
C ALA A 160 24.96 -10.33 -3.47
N TYR A 161 24.32 -10.60 -2.32
CA TYR A 161 24.82 -11.49 -1.28
C TYR A 161 23.91 -12.71 -1.04
N GLY A 162 22.81 -12.85 -1.80
CA GLY A 162 21.85 -13.93 -1.58
C GLY A 162 20.43 -13.53 -1.93
N SER A 163 19.51 -14.45 -1.72
CA SER A 163 18.09 -14.31 -2.00
C SER A 163 17.26 -14.40 -0.71
N TYR A 164 16.23 -13.58 -0.61
CA TYR A 164 15.17 -13.69 0.38
C TYR A 164 14.08 -14.59 -0.19
N VAL A 165 13.73 -15.62 0.57
CA VAL A 165 12.73 -16.62 0.25
C VAL A 165 11.60 -16.47 1.25
N GLU A 166 10.38 -16.25 0.76
CA GLU A 166 9.18 -16.24 1.58
C GLU A 166 8.76 -17.70 1.83
N LEU A 167 8.93 -18.14 3.08
CA LEU A 167 8.76 -19.53 3.49
C LEU A 167 7.38 -19.80 4.14
N GLY A 168 6.47 -18.81 4.11
CA GLY A 168 5.22 -18.87 4.88
C GLY A 168 5.46 -18.92 6.39
N ALA A 169 6.56 -18.34 6.87
CA ALA A 169 6.89 -18.20 8.28
C ALA A 169 6.85 -16.71 8.68
N GLU A 170 6.83 -16.42 9.99
CA GLU A 170 6.81 -15.03 10.50
C GLU A 170 7.99 -14.19 9.96
N VAL A 171 9.08 -14.86 9.56
CA VAL A 171 10.28 -14.24 9.02
C VAL A 171 10.70 -14.89 7.70
N ASP A 172 11.09 -14.04 6.74
CA ASP A 172 11.69 -14.49 5.48
C ASP A 172 12.98 -15.30 5.70
N GLY A 173 13.11 -16.39 4.95
CA GLY A 173 14.35 -17.16 4.87
C GLY A 173 15.40 -16.43 4.04
N PHE A 174 16.63 -16.35 4.53
CA PHE A 174 17.75 -15.80 3.76
C PHE A 174 18.66 -16.91 3.26
N LEU A 175 18.73 -17.09 1.94
CA LEU A 175 19.64 -18.02 1.28
C LEU A 175 20.87 -17.26 0.78
N HIS A 176 22.04 -17.56 1.32
CA HIS A 176 23.28 -16.94 0.88
C HIS A 176 23.73 -17.48 -0.48
N PHE A 177 24.36 -16.64 -1.31
CA PHE A 177 24.74 -17.00 -2.68
C PHE A 177 25.68 -18.22 -2.80
N MET A 178 26.40 -18.57 -1.73
CA MET A 178 27.34 -19.69 -1.68
C MET A 178 26.65 -21.05 -1.42
N ASP A 179 25.48 -21.03 -0.80
CA ASP A 179 24.73 -22.24 -0.43
C ASP A 179 23.77 -22.68 -1.55
N HIS A 180 23.67 -21.88 -2.62
CA HIS A 180 22.85 -22.22 -3.78
C HIS A 180 23.56 -23.27 -4.65
N PRO A 181 22.88 -24.37 -5.02
CA PRO A 181 23.49 -25.47 -5.77
C PRO A 181 24.09 -25.04 -7.12
N GLU A 182 23.45 -24.11 -7.83
CA GLU A 182 23.97 -23.59 -9.11
C GLU A 182 25.18 -22.64 -8.99
N PHE A 183 25.57 -22.22 -7.78
CA PHE A 183 26.79 -21.42 -7.59
C PHE A 183 28.06 -22.19 -7.94
N VAL A 184 28.07 -23.51 -7.66
CA VAL A 184 29.24 -24.37 -7.91
C VAL A 184 29.48 -24.57 -9.41
N ASP A 185 28.41 -24.59 -10.19
CA ASP A 185 28.45 -24.82 -11.65
C ASP A 185 28.73 -23.53 -12.46
N ARG A 186 28.46 -22.35 -11.90
CA ARG A 186 28.64 -21.06 -12.60
C ARG A 186 29.64 -20.16 -11.87
N GLN A 187 30.94 -20.47 -12.00
CA GLN A 187 32.02 -19.62 -11.49
C GLN A 187 31.98 -18.20 -12.11
N GLY A 188 31.42 -17.24 -11.38
CA GLY A 188 31.54 -15.81 -11.68
C GLY A 188 30.30 -15.10 -12.24
N ALA A 189 29.15 -15.78 -12.34
CA ALA A 189 27.88 -15.11 -12.65
C ALA A 189 27.37 -14.33 -11.42
N PRO A 190 26.78 -13.13 -11.59
CA PRO A 190 26.19 -12.41 -10.48
C PRO A 190 24.98 -13.19 -9.93
N PRO A 191 24.73 -13.19 -8.60
CA PRO A 191 23.61 -13.92 -7.97
C PRO A 191 22.23 -13.65 -8.58
N SER A 192 22.05 -12.45 -9.14
CA SER A 192 20.84 -12.05 -9.88
C SER A 192 20.51 -12.91 -11.10
N ASP A 193 21.45 -13.68 -11.63
CA ASP A 193 21.29 -14.43 -12.89
C ASP A 193 20.91 -15.90 -12.69
N TYR A 194 21.07 -16.43 -11.47
CA TYR A 194 20.78 -17.85 -11.16
C TYR A 194 19.91 -18.06 -9.92
N MET A 195 19.66 -17.03 -9.10
CA MET A 195 18.76 -17.14 -7.93
C MET A 195 17.35 -16.62 -8.25
N LYS A 196 16.80 -16.94 -9.43
CA LYS A 196 15.47 -16.48 -9.87
C LYS A 196 14.47 -17.63 -9.89
#